data_AF-A0A1I5E1H4-F1
#
_entry.id   AF-A0A1I5E1H4-F1
#
_cell.length_a   1.000
_cell.length_b   1.000
_cell.length_c   1.000
_cell.angle_alpha   90.00
_cell.angle_beta   90.00
_cell.angle_gamma   90.00
#
_symmetry.space_group_name_H-M   'P 1'
#
loop_
_entity.id
_entity.type
_entity.pdbx_description
1 polymer ?
#
loop_
_entity_poly.entity_id
_entity_poly.type
_entity_poly.pdbx_seq_one_letter_code
_entity_poly.pdbx_strand_id
1 'polypeptide(L)'
;MTTHMSAASDEVTRVFTWEEGARIEVRNLGGEIVIEANAAGLKTLAGHLLTLAQDGTPDGAHLHLDEHNGLEEGSAAMVLERCDNE
;
A
#
# COMPACT_ATOMS: atom_id res chain seq x y z
N MET A 1 16.20 6.60 5.94
CA MET A 1 15.26 6.85 7.08
C MET A 1 13.98 6.08 6.78
N THR A 2 13.59 5.13 7.64
CA THR A 2 12.46 4.20 7.38
C THR A 2 11.17 4.72 7.99
N THR A 3 10.20 5.11 7.17
CA THR A 3 8.89 5.57 7.63
C THR A 3 7.99 4.36 7.91
N HIS A 4 7.37 4.33 9.10
CA HIS A 4 6.44 3.29 9.52
C HIS A 4 5.03 3.87 9.50
N MET A 5 4.14 3.26 8.73
CA MET A 5 2.71 3.62 8.73
C MET A 5 1.94 2.48 9.37
N SER A 6 1.15 2.78 10.40
CA SER A 6 0.35 1.78 11.11
C SER A 6 -1.11 1.98 10.72
N ALA A 7 -1.73 0.98 10.09
CA ALA A 7 -3.18 0.94 9.96
C ALA A 7 -3.74 0.15 11.15
N ALA A 8 -4.66 0.78 11.90
CA ALA A 8 -5.35 0.15 13.01
C ALA A 8 -6.75 -0.29 12.55
N SER A 9 -6.93 -1.58 12.35
CA SER A 9 -8.23 -2.24 12.50
C SER A 9 -8.19 -2.98 13.84
N ASP A 10 -9.29 -2.94 14.59
CA ASP A 10 -9.36 -3.46 15.95
C ASP A 10 -8.73 -4.86 16.08
N GLU A 11 -7.81 -4.96 17.04
CA GLU A 11 -7.13 -6.16 17.56
C GLU A 11 -5.77 -6.60 16.98
N VAL A 12 -5.28 -6.08 15.84
CA VAL A 12 -3.89 -6.38 15.40
C VAL A 12 -3.20 -5.18 14.74
N THR A 13 -2.15 -4.66 15.38
CA THR A 13 -1.31 -3.62 14.76
C THR A 13 -0.47 -4.25 13.65
N ARG A 14 -0.73 -3.86 12.40
CA ARG A 14 0.10 -4.18 11.25
C ARG A 14 1.11 -3.06 11.00
N VAL A 15 2.34 -3.46 10.67
CA VAL A 15 3.42 -2.54 10.36
C VAL A 15 3.64 -2.55 8.86
N PHE A 16 3.45 -1.39 8.24
CA PHE A 16 3.79 -1.15 6.84
C PHE A 16 5.10 -0.38 6.78
N THR A 17 6.09 -0.98 6.12
CA THR A 17 7.45 -0.47 6.06
C THR A 17 7.76 0.08 4.68
N TRP A 18 8.22 1.32 4.64
CA TRP A 18 8.70 1.96 3.43
C TRP A 18 10.19 1.76 3.25
N GLU A 19 10.56 1.23 2.08
CA GLU A 19 11.95 1.22 1.63
C GLU A 19 12.46 2.65 1.41
N GLU A 20 13.72 2.88 1.75
CA GLU A 20 14.34 4.19 1.60
C GLU A 20 14.39 4.62 0.12
N GLY A 21 13.91 5.84 -0.14
CA GLY A 21 13.85 6.40 -1.49
C GLY A 21 12.78 5.76 -2.38
N ALA A 22 11.82 5.03 -1.82
CA ALA A 22 10.64 4.55 -2.54
C ALA A 22 9.90 5.72 -3.20
N ARG A 23 9.54 5.52 -4.48
CA ARG A 23 8.70 6.42 -5.28
C ARG A 23 7.68 5.58 -6.01
N ILE A 24 6.41 5.95 -5.91
CA ILE A 24 5.28 5.20 -6.44
C ILE A 24 4.29 6.19 -7.03
N GLU A 25 3.94 6.02 -8.30
CA GLU A 25 2.94 6.78 -9.02
C GLU A 25 1.83 5.85 -9.49
N VAL A 26 0.59 6.30 -9.38
CA VAL A 26 -0.58 5.55 -9.88
C VAL A 26 -1.33 6.41 -10.90
N ARG A 27 -1.47 5.92 -12.13
CA ARG A 27 -2.22 6.59 -13.19
C ARG A 27 -3.40 5.76 -13.64
N ASN A 28 -4.57 6.39 -13.72
CA ASN A 28 -5.75 5.79 -14.33
C ASN A 28 -5.87 6.28 -15.79
N LEU A 29 -5.71 5.36 -16.74
CA LEU A 29 -5.79 5.65 -18.18
C LEU A 29 -7.16 5.34 -18.78
N GLY A 30 -8.19 5.14 -17.95
CA GLY A 30 -9.59 4.89 -18.34
C GLY A 30 -9.93 3.44 -18.64
N GLY A 31 -8.95 2.62 -19.05
CA GLY A 31 -9.11 1.16 -19.24
C GLY A 31 -7.98 0.33 -18.62
N GLU A 32 -6.97 0.99 -18.07
CA GLU A 32 -5.82 0.39 -17.42
C GLU A 32 -5.38 1.27 -16.26
N ILE A 33 -4.96 0.64 -15.17
CA ILE A 33 -4.28 1.31 -14.06
C ILE A 33 -2.79 0.99 -14.19
N VAL A 34 -1.98 2.04 -14.28
CA VAL A 34 -0.52 1.90 -14.28
C VAL A 34 -0.01 2.22 -12.89
N ILE A 35 0.60 1.23 -12.25
CA ILE A 35 1.40 1.42 -11.04
C ILE A 35 2.86 1.49 -11.47
N GLU A 36 3.42 2.69 -11.50
CA GLU A 36 4.82 2.92 -11.84
C GLU A 36 5.60 3.20 -10.56
N ALA A 37 6.69 2.46 -10.33
CA ALA A 37 7.50 2.67 -9.15
C ALA A 37 8.97 2.36 -9.43
N ASN A 38 9.86 3.01 -8.68
CA ASN A 38 11.26 2.59 -8.68
C ASN A 38 11.42 1.25 -7.94
N ALA A 39 12.62 0.65 -8.00
CA ALA A 39 12.86 -0.65 -7.37
C ALA A 39 12.56 -0.67 -5.85
N ALA A 40 12.79 0.45 -5.15
CA ALA A 40 12.43 0.58 -3.73
C ALA A 40 10.91 0.63 -3.53
N GLY A 41 10.18 1.41 -4.34
CA GLY A 41 8.72 1.49 -4.29
C GLY A 41 8.03 0.17 -4.62
N LEU A 42 8.55 -0.60 -5.59
CA LEU A 42 8.04 -1.95 -5.88
C LEU A 42 8.23 -2.90 -4.70
N LYS A 43 9.37 -2.82 -4.00
CA LYS A 43 9.62 -3.62 -2.78
C LYS A 43 8.72 -3.18 -1.62
N THR A 44 8.51 -1.89 -1.43
CA THR A 44 7.54 -1.34 -0.46
C THR A 44 6.14 -1.93 -0.71
N LEU A 45 5.64 -1.84 -1.95
CA LEU A 45 4.32 -2.38 -2.30
C LEU A 45 4.24 -3.89 -2.08
N ALA A 46 5.26 -4.64 -2.48
CA ALA A 46 5.32 -6.08 -2.23
C ALA A 46 5.31 -6.39 -0.72
N GLY A 47 6.05 -5.63 0.09
CA GLY A 47 6.04 -5.73 1.55
C GLY A 47 4.66 -5.45 2.14
N HIS A 48 3.98 -4.39 1.68
CA HIS A 48 2.62 -4.07 2.13
C HIS A 48 1.62 -5.17 1.80
N LEU A 49 1.67 -5.73 0.58
CA LEU A 49 0.85 -6.86 0.18
C LEU A 49 1.14 -8.11 1.03
N LEU A 50 2.42 -8.38 1.31
CA LEU A 50 2.80 -9.48 2.20
C LEU A 50 2.28 -9.27 3.62
N THR A 51 2.33 -8.05 4.15
CA THR A 51 1.77 -7.71 5.47
C THR A 51 0.26 -7.97 5.52
N LEU A 52 -0.49 -7.57 4.49
CA LEU A 52 -1.93 -7.85 4.40
C LEU A 52 -2.21 -9.36 4.34
N ALA A 53 -1.38 -10.12 3.61
CA ALA A 53 -1.51 -11.56 3.47
C ALA A 53 -1.12 -12.38 4.71
N GLN A 54 -0.56 -11.77 5.77
CA GLN A 54 -0.15 -12.49 6.98
C GLN A 54 -1.31 -13.21 7.67
N ASP A 55 -1.00 -14.34 8.30
CA ASP A 55 -1.97 -15.06 9.14
C ASP A 55 -2.52 -14.16 10.25
N GLY A 56 -3.83 -14.31 10.50
CA GLY A 56 -4.56 -13.52 11.48
C GLY A 56 -4.80 -12.06 11.06
N THR A 57 -4.50 -11.64 9.82
CA THR A 57 -4.97 -10.33 9.34
C THR A 57 -6.49 -10.40 9.15
N PRO A 58 -7.26 -9.49 9.76
CA PRO A 58 -8.71 -9.49 9.58
C PRO A 58 -9.10 -9.31 8.11
N ASP A 59 -10.22 -9.94 7.74
CA ASP A 59 -10.88 -9.66 6.46
C ASP A 59 -11.34 -8.19 6.41
N GLY A 60 -11.22 -7.56 5.24
CA GLY A 60 -11.45 -6.12 5.05
C GLY A 60 -10.33 -5.21 5.58
N ALA A 61 -9.21 -5.76 6.08
CA ALA A 61 -8.05 -4.95 6.42
C ALA A 61 -7.46 -4.31 5.15
N HIS A 62 -7.22 -3.01 5.19
CA HIS A 62 -6.78 -2.27 4.02
C HIS A 62 -5.84 -1.11 4.35
N LEU A 63 -5.11 -0.67 3.33
CA LEU A 63 -4.19 0.46 3.34
C LEU A 63 -4.59 1.43 2.23
N HIS A 64 -4.95 2.65 2.61
CA HIS A 64 -5.19 3.75 1.66
C HIS A 64 -3.87 4.44 1.34
N LEU A 65 -3.64 4.69 0.05
CA LEU A 65 -2.50 5.41 -0.49
C LEU A 65 -3.00 6.50 -1.45
N ASP A 66 -2.48 7.71 -1.27
CA ASP A 66 -2.72 8.90 -2.07
C ASP A 66 -1.45 9.78 -2.10
N GLU A 67 -1.53 10.90 -2.80
CA GLU A 67 -0.42 11.85 -2.96
C GLU A 67 0.08 12.49 -1.64
N HIS A 68 -0.69 12.38 -0.55
CA HIS A 68 -0.34 12.92 0.77
C HIS A 68 0.25 11.86 1.71
N ASN A 69 0.13 10.56 1.39
CA ASN A 69 0.53 9.48 2.30
C ASN A 69 1.28 8.31 1.63
N GLY A 70 1.92 8.55 0.48
CA GLY A 70 2.91 7.62 -0.06
C GLY A 70 3.06 7.62 -1.58
N LEU A 71 2.11 8.19 -2.32
CA LEU A 71 2.19 8.30 -3.76
C LEU A 71 2.79 9.66 -4.18
N GLU A 72 3.35 9.72 -5.38
CA GLU A 72 3.81 10.96 -5.97
C GLU A 72 2.62 11.89 -6.30
N GLU A 73 2.85 13.21 -6.27
CA GLU A 73 1.85 14.25 -6.56
C GLU A 73 1.11 13.99 -7.88
N GLY A 74 -0.22 14.13 -7.88
CA GLY A 74 -1.07 13.88 -9.05
C GLY A 74 -1.40 12.40 -9.29
N SER A 75 -0.94 11.49 -8.44
CA SER A 75 -1.35 10.08 -8.49
C SER A 75 -2.84 9.92 -8.18
N ALA A 76 -3.49 8.97 -8.85
CA ALA A 76 -4.79 8.49 -8.43
C ALA A 76 -4.67 7.75 -7.09
N ALA A 77 -5.65 7.96 -6.20
CA ALA A 77 -5.71 7.22 -4.94
C ALA A 77 -5.85 5.71 -5.21
N MET A 78 -5.22 4.90 -4.35
CA MET A 78 -5.16 3.45 -4.44
C MET A 78 -5.43 2.83 -3.07
N VAL A 79 -6.17 1.72 -3.04
CA VAL A 79 -6.39 0.93 -1.82
C VAL A 79 -5.81 -0.46 -2.04
N LEU A 80 -5.01 -0.92 -1.08
CA LEU A 80 -4.60 -2.33 -0.97
C LEU A 80 -5.46 -2.97 0.12
N GLU A 81 -6.19 -4.03 -0.20
CA GLU A 81 -7.15 -4.65 0.72
C GLU A 81 -6.99 -6.17 0.73
N ARG A 82 -7.11 -6.77 1.92
CA ARG A 82 -7.39 -8.20 2.08
C ARG A 82 -8.90 -8.39 2.03
N CYS A 83 -9.37 -9.19 1.08
CA CYS A 83 -10.78 -9.56 0.95
C CYS A 83 -10.84 -11.08 0.71
N ASP A 84 -11.12 -11.83 1.78
CA ASP A 84 -11.28 -13.29 1.74
C ASP A 84 -12.75 -13.70 1.54
N ASN A 85 -13.71 -12.79 1.81
CA ASN A 85 -15.14 -13.02 1.60
C ASN A 85 -15.74 -11.95 0.67
N GLU A 86 -16.31 -12.38 -0.46
CA GLU A 86 -17.21 -11.57 -1.30
C GLU A 86 -18.69 -11.99 -1.09
#